data_AF-G0UL43-F1
#
_entry.id   AF-G0UL43-F1
#
_cell.length_a   1.000
_cell.length_b   1.000
_cell.length_c   1.000
_cell.angle_alpha   90.00
_cell.angle_beta   90.00
_cell.angle_gamma   90.00
#
_symmetry.space_group_name_H-M   'P 1'
#
loop_
_entity.id
_entity.type
_entity.pdbx_description
1 polymer ?
#
loop_
_entity_poly.entity_id
_entity_poly.type
_entity_poly.pdbx_seq_one_letter_code
_entity_poly.pdbx_strand_id
1 'polypeptide(L)'
;MWLMGVHVPKYIRNDHGTAYQLRVGILAPGKFHMHDPVYRIMHMTPRSDVLEVVKCRFGSEECQRAATYFDSSYTKNPLRYLRLQIGCDRATGFNLFFPRLQHHRATLRLLDLSRNCLDEEDVATLVNLLNLRNDDKCESLSVLEVLDLSYNRRIGNSGGVMLLGALHGNDHIRAVVLKGISLTDAGATSIASLLQQRPKPRTCVGECMHSCEALHNGHAAGGSMFFLNLNENLIGSKGIHALGKGIPSYVSLTACKQHPLTSRNRSLASTL
;
A
#
# COMPACT_ATOMS: atom_id res chain seq x y z
N MET A 1 49.19 -23.90 -15.64
CA MET A 1 49.44 -24.65 -14.38
C MET A 1 50.16 -23.70 -13.44
N TRP A 2 49.85 -23.75 -12.12
CA TRP A 2 50.14 -22.75 -11.06
C TRP A 2 49.15 -21.57 -11.05
N LEU A 3 48.48 -21.15 -9.98
CA LEU A 3 48.39 -21.54 -8.55
C LEU A 3 46.99 -21.09 -8.06
N MET A 4 46.31 -21.92 -7.26
CA MET A 4 45.09 -21.52 -6.54
C MET A 4 45.45 -20.51 -5.42
N GLY A 5 44.89 -19.30 -5.48
CA GLY A 5 44.91 -18.35 -4.38
C GLY A 5 43.81 -18.67 -3.37
N VAL A 6 44.18 -19.26 -2.23
CA VAL A 6 43.29 -19.52 -1.10
C VAL A 6 42.97 -18.20 -0.40
N HIS A 7 41.68 -17.85 -0.32
CA HIS A 7 41.19 -16.68 0.41
C HIS A 7 41.29 -16.95 1.92
N VAL A 8 42.18 -16.24 2.62
CA VAL A 8 42.36 -16.36 4.08
C VAL A 8 41.28 -15.51 4.78
N PRO A 9 40.44 -16.06 5.67
CA PRO A 9 39.46 -15.26 6.41
C PRO A 9 40.14 -14.28 7.37
N LYS A 10 39.72 -13.01 7.36
CA LYS A 10 40.11 -12.02 8.37
C LYS A 10 39.40 -12.35 9.69
N TYR A 11 40.18 -12.61 10.75
CA TYR A 11 39.69 -12.75 12.12
C TYR A 11 39.73 -11.38 12.82
N ILE A 12 38.64 -10.99 13.48
CA ILE A 12 38.62 -9.89 14.46
C ILE A 12 38.58 -10.52 15.85
N ARG A 13 39.54 -10.18 16.71
CA ARG A 13 39.59 -10.63 18.12
C ARG A 13 38.87 -9.61 19.00
N ASN A 14 38.13 -10.09 20.00
CA ASN A 14 37.71 -9.27 21.15
C ASN A 14 38.66 -9.47 22.34
N ASP A 15 38.53 -8.63 23.37
CA ASP A 15 39.39 -8.58 24.57
C ASP A 15 39.36 -9.85 25.45
N HIS A 16 38.65 -10.90 25.02
CA HIS A 16 38.56 -12.19 25.71
C HIS A 16 39.08 -13.37 24.88
N GLY A 17 39.73 -13.12 23.74
CA GLY A 17 40.58 -14.13 23.07
C GLY A 17 39.85 -15.24 22.29
N THR A 18 38.52 -15.25 22.20
CA THR A 18 37.77 -16.22 21.39
C THR A 18 37.62 -15.75 19.94
N ALA A 19 38.11 -16.54 18.98
CA ALA A 19 37.97 -16.31 17.55
C ALA A 19 36.68 -16.92 17.01
N TYR A 20 35.81 -16.11 16.39
CA TYR A 20 34.63 -16.61 15.66
C TYR A 20 34.92 -16.64 14.16
N GLN A 21 34.63 -17.79 13.53
CA GLN A 21 34.70 -17.97 12.09
C GLN A 21 33.41 -17.40 11.48
N LEU A 22 33.52 -16.38 10.61
CA LEU A 22 32.39 -15.89 9.80
C LEU A 22 32.02 -16.96 8.76
N ARG A 23 31.20 -17.93 9.17
CA ARG A 23 30.39 -18.72 8.23
C ARG A 23 29.14 -17.90 7.92
N VAL A 24 28.97 -17.55 6.65
CA VAL A 24 27.66 -17.19 6.08
C VAL A 24 26.80 -18.45 6.19
N GLY A 25 26.15 -18.60 7.34
CA GLY A 25 25.33 -19.75 7.70
C GLY A 25 23.91 -19.29 7.91
N ILE A 26 22.99 -19.89 7.17
CA ILE A 26 21.55 -19.86 7.39
C ILE A 26 21.30 -20.29 8.85
N LEU A 27 21.00 -19.34 9.73
CA LEU A 27 20.70 -19.59 11.14
C LEU A 27 19.26 -20.10 11.27
N ALA A 28 19.09 -21.23 11.95
CA ALA A 28 17.79 -21.79 12.29
C ALA A 28 16.96 -20.80 13.13
N PRO A 29 15.64 -20.67 12.88
CA PRO A 29 14.80 -19.69 13.55
C PRO A 29 14.34 -20.24 14.90
N GLY A 30 14.50 -19.47 15.98
CA GLY A 30 13.83 -19.89 17.21
C GLY A 30 13.95 -19.00 18.42
N LYS A 31 15.10 -18.36 18.71
CA LYS A 31 15.26 -17.75 20.05
C LYS A 31 15.98 -16.39 20.13
N PHE A 32 16.59 -15.90 19.05
CA PHE A 32 17.35 -14.63 19.11
C PHE A 32 16.58 -13.39 18.63
N HIS A 33 15.44 -13.56 17.97
CA HIS A 33 14.72 -12.42 17.38
C HIS A 33 13.94 -11.57 18.39
N MET A 34 13.61 -12.08 19.58
CA MET A 34 12.81 -11.31 20.55
C MET A 34 13.52 -10.05 21.08
N HIS A 35 14.85 -10.02 21.01
CA HIS A 35 15.63 -8.84 21.36
C HIS A 35 15.74 -7.82 20.20
N ASP A 36 15.43 -8.20 18.97
CA ASP A 36 15.40 -7.28 17.83
C ASP A 36 14.16 -6.37 17.91
N PRO A 37 14.34 -5.04 17.97
CA PRO A 37 13.22 -4.10 17.98
C PRO A 37 12.32 -4.23 16.75
N VAL A 38 12.87 -4.56 15.57
CA VAL A 38 12.09 -4.74 14.34
C VAL A 38 11.16 -5.95 14.48
N TYR A 39 11.67 -7.05 15.03
CA TYR A 39 10.86 -8.23 15.28
C TYR A 39 9.71 -7.93 16.25
N ARG A 40 9.99 -7.22 17.35
CA ARG A 40 8.96 -6.84 18.33
C ARG A 40 7.90 -5.93 17.73
N ILE A 41 8.30 -4.94 16.93
CA ILE A 41 7.36 -4.06 16.22
C ILE A 41 6.45 -4.87 15.31
N MET A 42 7.02 -5.78 14.52
CA MET A 42 6.25 -6.62 13.61
C MET A 42 5.35 -7.63 14.30
N HIS A 43 5.61 -7.99 15.56
CA HIS A 43 4.81 -8.96 16.32
C HIS A 43 4.09 -8.31 17.51
N MET A 44 3.83 -7.01 17.43
CA MET A 44 3.08 -6.29 18.46
C MET A 44 1.65 -6.83 18.59
N THR A 45 1.07 -7.31 17.48
CA THR A 45 -0.23 -7.97 17.45
C THR A 45 -0.07 -9.49 17.51
N PRO A 46 -0.77 -10.19 18.42
CA PRO A 46 -0.63 -11.65 18.55
C PRO A 46 -1.35 -12.44 17.44
N ARG A 47 -1.94 -11.76 16.46
CA ARG A 47 -2.74 -12.33 15.39
C ARG A 47 -1.91 -12.48 14.12
N SER A 48 -1.94 -13.65 13.50
CA SER A 48 -1.21 -13.91 12.25
C SER A 48 -1.92 -13.37 11.00
N ASP A 49 -3.22 -13.04 11.10
CA ASP A 49 -4.03 -12.50 10.00
C ASP A 49 -4.05 -10.97 9.94
N VAL A 50 -3.39 -10.31 10.91
CA VAL A 50 -3.29 -8.86 11.05
C VAL A 50 -1.85 -8.48 11.31
N LEU A 51 -1.29 -7.61 10.47
CA LEU A 51 0.01 -6.99 10.71
C LEU A 51 -0.14 -5.48 10.68
N GLU A 52 0.24 -4.83 11.79
CA GLU A 52 0.27 -3.38 11.91
C GLU A 52 1.65 -2.90 12.34
N VAL A 53 2.31 -2.18 11.43
CA VAL A 53 3.52 -1.40 11.72
C VAL A 53 3.17 0.06 11.52
N VAL A 54 3.21 0.84 12.60
CA VAL A 54 2.63 2.19 12.62
C VAL A 54 3.68 3.20 13.07
N LYS A 55 3.73 4.36 12.39
CA LYS A 55 4.63 5.48 12.73
C LYS A 55 6.11 5.08 12.87
N CYS A 56 6.56 4.11 12.09
CA CYS A 56 7.95 3.67 12.07
C CYS A 56 8.73 4.41 10.97
N ARG A 57 10.05 4.50 11.14
CA ARG A 57 10.99 4.98 10.10
C ARG A 57 12.10 3.97 9.96
N PHE A 58 11.89 2.99 9.11
CA PHE A 58 12.88 1.93 8.86
C PHE A 58 13.94 2.43 7.88
N GLY A 59 15.20 2.12 8.15
CA GLY A 59 16.27 2.20 7.16
C GLY A 59 16.30 0.93 6.32
N SER A 60 17.25 0.86 5.39
CA SER A 60 17.40 -0.29 4.47
C SER A 60 17.62 -1.61 5.23
N GLU A 61 18.43 -1.59 6.28
CA GLU A 61 18.68 -2.79 7.10
C GLU A 61 17.44 -3.22 7.90
N GLU A 62 16.71 -2.27 8.50
CA GLU A 62 15.44 -2.55 9.17
C GLU A 62 14.42 -3.15 8.19
N CYS A 63 14.32 -2.61 6.97
CA CYS A 63 13.47 -3.14 5.91
C CYS A 63 13.84 -4.57 5.56
N GLN A 64 15.13 -4.88 5.44
CA GLN A 64 15.58 -6.23 5.13
C GLN A 64 15.23 -7.21 6.25
N ARG A 65 15.47 -6.84 7.51
CA ARG A 65 15.08 -7.68 8.66
C ARG A 65 13.56 -7.84 8.72
N ALA A 66 12.81 -6.75 8.51
CA ALA A 66 11.36 -6.77 8.51
C ALA A 66 10.80 -7.69 7.41
N ALA A 67 11.38 -7.62 6.21
CA ALA A 67 11.03 -8.48 5.10
C ALA A 67 11.28 -9.97 5.43
N THR A 68 12.41 -10.30 6.07
CA THR A 68 12.70 -11.67 6.56
C THR A 68 11.71 -12.14 7.63
N TYR A 69 11.33 -11.27 8.57
CA TYR A 69 10.33 -11.60 9.59
C TYR A 69 8.92 -11.72 9.00
N PHE A 70 8.60 -10.95 7.98
CA PHE A 70 7.38 -11.09 7.21
C PHE A 70 7.28 -12.49 6.62
N ASP A 71 8.33 -12.94 5.91
CA ASP A 71 8.35 -14.27 5.29
C ASP A 71 8.24 -15.39 6.31
N SER A 72 8.85 -15.22 7.49
CA SER A 72 8.87 -16.26 8.51
C SER A 72 7.53 -16.40 9.23
N SER A 73 6.73 -15.34 9.29
CA SER A 73 5.63 -15.22 10.27
C SER A 73 4.28 -14.93 9.62
N TYR A 74 4.25 -14.20 8.51
CA TYR A 74 3.03 -13.68 7.90
C TYR A 74 2.69 -14.29 6.54
N THR A 75 3.60 -15.02 5.89
CA THR A 75 3.30 -15.74 4.63
C THR A 75 2.68 -17.11 4.85
N LYS A 76 2.80 -17.66 6.07
CA LYS A 76 2.30 -19.00 6.43
C LYS A 76 0.78 -19.09 6.51
N ASN A 77 0.13 -17.96 6.81
CA ASN A 77 -1.31 -17.86 7.01
C ASN A 77 -1.89 -16.74 6.14
N PRO A 78 -3.18 -16.79 5.79
CA PRO A 78 -3.81 -15.74 5.01
C PRO A 78 -3.84 -14.42 5.79
N LEU A 79 -3.10 -13.42 5.30
CA LEU A 79 -3.16 -12.07 5.84
C LEU A 79 -4.41 -11.34 5.30
N ARG A 80 -5.20 -10.77 6.19
CA ARG A 80 -6.46 -10.07 5.88
C ARG A 80 -6.34 -8.56 6.06
N TYR A 81 -5.53 -8.13 7.02
CA TYR A 81 -5.29 -6.74 7.35
C TYR A 81 -3.80 -6.46 7.34
N LEU A 82 -3.37 -5.51 6.52
CA LEU A 82 -1.99 -5.05 6.50
C LEU A 82 -1.94 -3.53 6.57
N ARG A 83 -1.30 -3.02 7.62
CA ARG A 83 -0.89 -1.63 7.74
C ARG A 83 0.62 -1.56 7.86
N LEU A 84 1.28 -0.92 6.90
CA LEU A 84 2.71 -0.70 6.90
C LEU A 84 3.00 0.79 6.74
N GLN A 85 3.25 1.47 7.85
CA GLN A 85 3.71 2.86 7.91
C GLN A 85 5.16 2.86 8.40
N ILE A 86 6.06 2.48 7.49
CA ILE A 86 7.50 2.29 7.77
C ILE A 86 8.35 3.46 7.27
N GLY A 87 7.75 4.41 6.53
CA GLY A 87 8.41 5.65 6.14
C GLY A 87 9.44 5.48 5.02
N CYS A 88 9.39 4.37 4.29
CA CYS A 88 10.33 4.05 3.22
C CYS A 88 9.71 4.33 1.85
N ASP A 89 10.57 4.39 0.84
CA ASP A 89 10.23 4.36 -0.58
C ASP A 89 10.82 3.12 -1.26
N ARG A 90 10.59 3.00 -2.56
CA ARG A 90 11.13 1.91 -3.39
C ARG A 90 12.63 1.71 -3.20
N ALA A 91 13.43 2.78 -3.23
CA ALA A 91 14.89 2.71 -3.17
C ALA A 91 15.40 2.34 -1.76
N THR A 92 14.66 2.73 -0.72
CA THR A 92 15.04 2.52 0.69
C THR A 92 14.47 1.25 1.30
N GLY A 93 13.81 0.41 0.51
CA GLY A 93 13.45 -0.96 0.89
C GLY A 93 11.96 -1.29 0.82
N PHE A 94 11.07 -0.34 0.45
CA PHE A 94 9.65 -0.66 0.30
C PHE A 94 9.41 -1.70 -0.82
N ASN A 95 10.29 -1.73 -1.83
CA ASN A 95 10.28 -2.73 -2.90
C ASN A 95 10.32 -4.18 -2.37
N LEU A 96 10.94 -4.40 -1.20
CA LEU A 96 10.96 -5.71 -0.56
C LEU A 96 9.55 -6.18 -0.21
N PHE A 97 8.59 -5.30 0.08
CA PHE A 97 7.25 -5.72 0.48
C PHE A 97 6.34 -6.07 -0.71
N PHE A 98 6.69 -5.69 -1.94
CA PHE A 98 5.86 -5.98 -3.12
C PHE A 98 5.57 -7.47 -3.37
N PRO A 99 6.57 -8.39 -3.35
CA PRO A 99 6.29 -9.81 -3.48
C PRO A 99 5.40 -10.36 -2.36
N ARG A 100 5.50 -9.78 -1.15
CA ARG A 100 4.71 -10.18 0.03
C ARG A 100 3.25 -9.70 -0.08
N LEU A 101 3.04 -8.51 -0.65
CA LEU A 101 1.70 -8.04 -1.01
C LEU A 101 1.07 -8.93 -2.08
N GLN A 102 1.83 -9.29 -3.11
CA GLN A 102 1.37 -10.20 -4.16
C GLN A 102 0.99 -11.58 -3.61
N HIS A 103 1.77 -12.13 -2.67
CA HIS A 103 1.45 -13.39 -1.99
C HIS A 103 0.07 -13.36 -1.31
N HIS A 104 -0.34 -12.20 -0.79
CA HIS A 104 -1.64 -12.03 -0.13
C HIS A 104 -2.73 -11.42 -1.01
N ARG A 105 -2.53 -11.31 -2.34
CA ARG A 105 -3.51 -10.75 -3.29
C ARG A 105 -4.93 -11.30 -3.12
N ALA A 106 -5.05 -12.62 -2.93
CA ALA A 106 -6.35 -13.29 -2.82
C ALA A 106 -6.92 -13.30 -1.39
N THR A 107 -6.18 -12.80 -0.39
CA THR A 107 -6.61 -12.84 1.01
C THR A 107 -6.80 -11.46 1.61
N LEU A 108 -6.01 -10.48 1.18
CA LEU A 108 -5.93 -9.15 1.78
C LEU A 108 -7.21 -8.35 1.53
N ARG A 109 -7.89 -7.94 2.60
CA ARG A 109 -9.12 -7.14 2.54
C ARG A 109 -8.86 -5.66 2.81
N LEU A 110 -7.87 -5.34 3.63
CA LEU A 110 -7.45 -3.98 3.90
C LEU A 110 -5.94 -3.83 3.73
N LEU A 111 -5.56 -2.83 2.95
CA LEU A 111 -4.17 -2.44 2.73
C LEU A 111 -4.00 -0.95 3.05
N ASP A 112 -3.24 -0.65 4.09
CA ASP A 112 -2.85 0.71 4.47
C ASP A 112 -1.33 0.87 4.29
N LEU A 113 -0.96 1.60 3.24
CA LEU A 113 0.42 2.00 2.94
C LEU A 113 0.57 3.51 3.10
N SER A 114 -0.23 4.13 3.97
CA SER A 114 -0.14 5.55 4.25
C SER A 114 1.19 5.92 4.90
N ARG A 115 1.58 7.19 4.78
CA ARG A 115 2.78 7.76 5.42
C ARG A 115 4.07 7.01 5.07
N ASN A 116 4.11 6.44 3.88
CA ASN A 116 5.34 6.04 3.24
C ASN A 116 5.79 7.17 2.31
N CYS A 117 6.83 6.90 1.53
CA CYS A 117 7.35 7.84 0.57
C CYS A 117 7.06 7.35 -0.86
N LEU A 118 5.90 6.70 -1.10
CA LEU A 118 5.54 6.12 -2.39
C LEU A 118 5.32 7.21 -3.45
N ASP A 119 5.63 6.85 -4.70
CA ASP A 119 5.44 7.68 -5.89
C ASP A 119 4.44 7.07 -6.88
N GLU A 120 4.29 7.69 -8.06
CA GLU A 120 3.41 7.21 -9.12
C GLU A 120 3.82 5.84 -9.68
N GLU A 121 5.11 5.51 -9.72
CA GLU A 121 5.57 4.21 -10.20
C GLU A 121 5.23 3.11 -9.19
N ASP A 122 5.29 3.41 -7.90
CA ASP A 122 4.84 2.50 -6.84
C ASP A 122 3.36 2.20 -6.95
N VAL A 123 2.54 3.20 -7.29
CA VAL A 123 1.12 2.98 -7.57
C VAL A 123 0.92 2.08 -8.78
N ALA A 124 1.66 2.28 -9.88
CA ALA A 124 1.61 1.40 -11.06
C ALA A 124 1.94 -0.05 -10.70
N THR A 125 2.99 -0.24 -9.90
CA THR A 125 3.42 -1.54 -9.41
C THR A 125 2.33 -2.19 -8.55
N LEU A 126 1.70 -1.45 -7.63
CA LEU A 126 0.60 -1.96 -6.82
C LEU A 126 -0.62 -2.38 -7.65
N VAL A 127 -1.01 -1.55 -8.62
CA VAL A 127 -2.14 -1.84 -9.54
C VAL A 127 -1.93 -3.16 -10.25
N ASN A 128 -0.72 -3.40 -10.76
CA ASN A 128 -0.39 -4.62 -11.49
C ASN A 128 -0.25 -5.83 -10.57
N LEU A 129 0.50 -5.71 -9.47
CA LEU A 129 0.76 -6.82 -8.54
C LEU A 129 -0.52 -7.33 -7.88
N LEU A 130 -1.39 -6.42 -7.47
CA LEU A 130 -2.66 -6.74 -6.83
C LEU A 130 -3.78 -6.97 -7.85
N ASN A 131 -3.50 -6.94 -9.16
CA ASN A 131 -4.51 -7.13 -10.20
C ASN A 131 -5.78 -6.31 -9.95
N LEU A 132 -5.60 -4.99 -9.74
CA LEU A 132 -6.71 -4.10 -9.37
C LEU A 132 -7.64 -3.78 -10.56
N ARG A 133 -7.16 -4.00 -11.78
CA ARG A 133 -7.92 -3.84 -13.02
C ARG A 133 -8.94 -4.96 -13.17
N ASN A 134 -10.11 -4.64 -13.71
CA ASN A 134 -11.18 -5.62 -13.95
C ASN A 134 -11.32 -5.95 -15.44
N ASP A 135 -10.21 -5.95 -16.17
CA ASP A 135 -10.20 -5.98 -17.64
C ASP A 135 -10.21 -7.40 -18.22
N ASP A 136 -10.01 -8.44 -17.39
CA ASP A 136 -9.86 -9.83 -17.87
C ASP A 136 -10.58 -10.88 -17.00
N LYS A 137 -11.05 -11.96 -17.63
CA LYS A 137 -11.55 -13.23 -17.04
C LYS A 137 -10.44 -14.01 -16.29
N CYS A 138 -9.66 -13.34 -15.45
CA CYS A 138 -8.61 -14.00 -14.67
C CYS A 138 -9.20 -14.53 -13.36
N GLU A 139 -9.11 -15.85 -13.16
CA GLU A 139 -9.56 -16.61 -11.98
C GLU A 139 -8.95 -16.16 -10.62
N SER A 140 -8.06 -15.18 -10.60
CA SER A 140 -7.48 -14.67 -9.36
C SER A 140 -7.63 -13.15 -9.29
N LEU A 141 -8.82 -12.71 -8.93
CA LEU A 141 -9.10 -11.32 -8.61
C LEU A 141 -8.60 -11.00 -7.20
N SER A 142 -8.18 -9.76 -6.99
CA SER A 142 -7.93 -9.27 -5.63
C SER A 142 -9.26 -9.11 -4.88
N VAL A 143 -9.26 -9.56 -3.63
CA VAL A 143 -10.40 -9.41 -2.70
C VAL A 143 -10.29 -8.15 -1.85
N LEU A 144 -9.41 -7.22 -2.25
CA LEU A 144 -9.17 -5.99 -1.52
C LEU A 144 -10.44 -5.12 -1.48
N GLU A 145 -10.80 -4.66 -0.29
CA GLU A 145 -12.00 -3.85 -0.06
C GLU A 145 -11.64 -2.40 0.25
N VAL A 146 -10.49 -2.19 0.92
CA VAL A 146 -10.04 -0.88 1.39
C VAL A 146 -8.57 -0.68 1.05
N LEU A 147 -8.26 0.43 0.39
CA LEU A 147 -6.90 0.86 0.06
C LEU A 147 -6.63 2.27 0.59
N ASP A 148 -5.63 2.41 1.45
CA ASP A 148 -5.17 3.70 1.96
C ASP A 148 -3.74 3.99 1.50
N LEU A 149 -3.57 5.04 0.70
CA LEU A 149 -2.27 5.55 0.23
C LEU A 149 -2.00 6.97 0.74
N SER A 150 -2.67 7.38 1.81
CA SER A 150 -2.61 8.74 2.35
C SER A 150 -1.20 9.18 2.68
N TYR A 151 -0.93 10.48 2.52
CA TYR A 151 0.32 11.13 2.88
C TYR A 151 1.57 10.65 2.10
N ASN A 152 1.38 9.92 1.00
CA ASN A 152 2.43 9.66 0.02
C ASN A 152 2.45 10.82 -1.01
N ARG A 153 3.09 11.93 -0.64
CA ARG A 153 3.04 13.19 -1.41
C ARG A 153 3.60 13.11 -2.83
N ARG A 154 4.41 12.10 -3.15
CA ARG A 154 5.03 11.91 -4.48
C ARG A 154 4.12 11.15 -5.45
N ILE A 155 2.97 10.63 -5.02
CA ILE A 155 1.97 10.01 -5.90
C ILE A 155 1.41 11.05 -6.89
N GLY A 156 1.09 12.25 -6.40
CA GLY A 156 0.64 13.36 -7.22
C GLY A 156 -0.60 13.08 -8.07
N ASN A 157 -0.79 13.89 -9.11
CA ASN A 157 -1.90 13.74 -10.05
C ASN A 157 -1.83 12.43 -10.82
N SER A 158 -0.65 12.09 -11.33
CA SER A 158 -0.43 10.93 -12.21
C SER A 158 -0.81 9.63 -11.50
N GLY A 159 -0.26 9.36 -10.32
CA GLY A 159 -0.56 8.14 -9.57
C GLY A 159 -2.02 8.09 -9.08
N GLY A 160 -2.59 9.22 -8.65
CA GLY A 160 -4.01 9.28 -8.23
C GLY A 160 -4.99 8.98 -9.36
N VAL A 161 -4.75 9.55 -10.55
CA VAL A 161 -5.57 9.31 -11.76
C VAL A 161 -5.38 7.88 -12.27
N MET A 162 -4.14 7.38 -12.30
CA MET A 162 -3.84 6.01 -12.70
C MET A 162 -4.57 4.99 -11.82
N LEU A 163 -4.53 5.15 -10.50
CA LEU A 163 -5.22 4.25 -9.58
C LEU A 163 -6.72 4.23 -9.84
N LEU A 164 -7.38 5.39 -9.91
CA LEU A 164 -8.83 5.42 -10.15
C LEU A 164 -9.23 4.97 -11.55
N GLY A 165 -8.36 5.17 -12.54
CA GLY A 165 -8.52 4.60 -13.87
C GLY A 165 -8.47 3.07 -13.84
N ALA A 166 -7.51 2.49 -13.13
CA ALA A 166 -7.42 1.05 -12.95
C ALA A 166 -8.61 0.46 -12.18
N LEU A 167 -9.16 1.22 -11.23
CA LEU A 167 -10.31 0.82 -10.43
C LEU A 167 -11.65 1.05 -11.12
N HIS A 168 -11.68 1.57 -12.35
CA HIS A 168 -12.90 1.96 -13.04
C HIS A 168 -13.94 0.82 -13.03
N GLY A 169 -13.57 -0.39 -13.44
CA GLY A 169 -14.45 -1.56 -13.42
C GLY A 169 -14.46 -2.37 -12.11
N ASN A 170 -13.63 -2.01 -11.13
CA ASN A 170 -13.47 -2.81 -9.90
C ASN A 170 -14.66 -2.59 -8.95
N ASP A 171 -15.39 -3.66 -8.65
CA ASP A 171 -16.57 -3.66 -7.78
C ASP A 171 -16.31 -4.19 -6.35
N HIS A 172 -15.10 -4.70 -6.08
CA HIS A 172 -14.69 -5.24 -4.79
C HIS A 172 -14.18 -4.15 -3.83
N ILE A 173 -13.37 -3.20 -4.34
CA ILE A 173 -12.87 -2.07 -3.56
C ILE A 173 -14.03 -1.10 -3.30
N ARG A 174 -14.37 -0.96 -2.03
CA ARG A 174 -15.42 -0.06 -1.55
C ARG A 174 -14.88 1.25 -0.96
N ALA A 175 -13.59 1.32 -0.62
CA ALA A 175 -13.01 2.55 -0.11
C ALA A 175 -11.56 2.77 -0.59
N VAL A 176 -11.28 3.99 -1.05
CA VAL A 176 -9.94 4.47 -1.40
C VAL A 176 -9.67 5.77 -0.67
N VAL A 177 -8.54 5.84 0.03
CA VAL A 177 -8.10 7.02 0.78
C VAL A 177 -6.83 7.58 0.14
N LEU A 178 -6.95 8.73 -0.51
CA LEU A 178 -5.88 9.49 -1.17
C LEU A 178 -5.70 10.85 -0.50
N LYS A 179 -5.70 10.83 0.83
CA LYS A 179 -5.55 12.04 1.62
C LYS A 179 -4.13 12.59 1.49
N GLY A 180 -3.96 13.85 1.12
CA GLY A 180 -2.64 14.49 1.08
C GLY A 180 -1.59 13.81 0.21
N ILE A 181 -1.99 13.39 -1.00
CA ILE A 181 -1.10 12.84 -2.03
C ILE A 181 -0.58 13.88 -3.02
N SER A 182 -0.81 15.17 -2.75
CA SER A 182 -0.47 16.33 -3.61
C SER A 182 -1.30 16.45 -4.89
N LEU A 183 -2.57 16.03 -4.89
CA LEU A 183 -3.51 16.27 -6.00
C LEU A 183 -3.78 17.78 -6.18
N THR A 184 -3.76 18.26 -7.42
CA THR A 184 -4.10 19.65 -7.78
C THR A 184 -5.44 19.72 -8.53
N ASP A 185 -5.85 20.92 -8.95
CA ASP A 185 -7.05 21.13 -9.80
C ASP A 185 -7.08 20.24 -11.05
N ALA A 186 -5.91 20.03 -11.68
CA ALA A 186 -5.80 19.19 -12.87
C ALA A 186 -6.14 17.73 -12.55
N GLY A 187 -5.52 17.16 -11.51
CA GLY A 187 -5.81 15.80 -11.05
C GLY A 187 -7.26 15.64 -10.60
N ALA A 188 -7.79 16.59 -9.84
CA ALA A 188 -9.19 16.59 -9.41
C ALA A 188 -10.18 16.59 -10.58
N THR A 189 -9.87 17.34 -11.65
CA THR A 189 -10.70 17.36 -12.87
C THR A 189 -10.69 16.00 -13.58
N SER A 190 -9.52 15.37 -13.72
CA SER A 190 -9.40 14.02 -14.30
C SER A 190 -10.06 12.95 -13.43
N ILE A 191 -9.97 13.07 -12.11
CA ILE A 191 -10.67 12.16 -11.19
C ILE A 191 -12.18 12.32 -11.32
N ALA A 192 -12.69 13.56 -11.44
CA ALA A 192 -14.11 13.81 -11.60
C ALA A 192 -14.69 13.10 -12.85
N SER A 193 -13.99 13.14 -13.99
CA SER A 193 -14.45 12.42 -15.19
C SER A 193 -14.44 10.91 -15.01
N LEU A 194 -13.44 10.35 -14.33
CA LEU A 194 -13.39 8.91 -14.01
C LEU A 194 -14.53 8.47 -13.09
N LEU A 195 -14.87 9.30 -12.09
CA LEU A 195 -15.98 9.01 -11.17
C LEU A 195 -17.34 9.04 -11.87
N GLN A 196 -17.55 10.01 -12.77
CA GLN A 196 -18.79 10.10 -13.57
C GLN A 196 -19.02 8.89 -14.46
N GLN A 197 -17.94 8.29 -14.96
CA GLN A 197 -18.01 7.11 -15.84
C GLN A 197 -17.99 5.78 -15.08
N ARG A 198 -17.72 5.79 -13.77
CA ARG A 198 -17.69 4.55 -12.97
C ARG A 198 -19.00 3.78 -13.16
N PRO A 199 -18.99 2.47 -13.38
CA PRO A 199 -20.20 1.68 -13.48
C PRO A 199 -20.84 1.53 -12.10
N LYS A 200 -22.18 1.41 -12.09
CA LYS A 200 -22.91 1.07 -10.87
C LYS A 200 -22.47 -0.33 -10.40
N PRO A 201 -22.16 -0.52 -9.10
CA PRO A 201 -21.80 -1.84 -8.59
C PRO A 201 -22.87 -2.86 -8.91
N ARG A 202 -22.45 -4.06 -9.30
CA ARG A 202 -23.35 -5.18 -9.56
C ARG A 202 -24.08 -5.51 -8.26
N THR A 203 -25.40 -5.33 -8.26
CA THR A 203 -26.25 -5.81 -7.17
C THR A 203 -26.52 -7.28 -7.48
N CYS A 204 -26.04 -8.19 -6.64
CA CYS A 204 -26.37 -9.61 -6.78
C CYS A 204 -27.88 -9.76 -6.55
N VAL A 205 -28.66 -9.82 -7.63
CA VAL A 205 -30.07 -10.19 -7.62
C VAL A 205 -30.19 -11.48 -8.42
N GLY A 206 -30.31 -12.62 -7.73
CA GLY A 206 -30.67 -13.92 -8.33
C GLY A 206 -29.52 -14.89 -8.60
N GLU A 207 -29.63 -16.07 -7.96
CA GLU A 207 -29.13 -17.39 -8.38
C GLU A 207 -27.61 -17.58 -8.58
N CYS A 208 -26.87 -17.63 -7.47
CA CYS A 208 -25.74 -18.56 -7.29
C CYS A 208 -25.39 -18.67 -5.80
N MET A 209 -26.27 -19.31 -5.03
CA MET A 209 -26.14 -19.47 -3.58
C MET A 209 -25.47 -20.80 -3.19
N HIS A 210 -24.36 -21.14 -3.86
CA HIS A 210 -23.53 -22.28 -3.46
C HIS A 210 -22.06 -21.86 -3.43
N SER A 211 -21.68 -21.04 -2.42
CA SER A 211 -20.32 -20.97 -1.84
C SER A 211 -20.06 -19.79 -0.89
N CYS A 212 -21.01 -18.85 -0.72
CA CYS A 212 -20.78 -17.63 0.08
C CYS A 212 -21.55 -17.56 1.41
N GLU A 213 -21.77 -18.70 2.08
CA GLU A 213 -22.30 -18.74 3.46
C GLU A 213 -21.17 -18.71 4.50
N ALA A 214 -20.43 -17.61 4.58
CA ALA A 214 -19.66 -17.24 5.77
C ALA A 214 -19.12 -15.81 5.62
N LEU A 215 -19.96 -14.80 5.90
CA LEU A 215 -19.59 -13.44 6.36
C LEU A 215 -20.72 -12.39 6.21
N HIS A 216 -21.97 -12.78 5.98
CA HIS A 216 -23.10 -11.85 6.01
C HIS A 216 -24.03 -12.10 7.19
N ASN A 217 -23.66 -11.53 8.34
CA ASN A 217 -24.62 -11.08 9.35
C ASN A 217 -24.16 -9.68 9.78
N GLY A 218 -24.66 -8.64 9.11
CA GLY A 218 -24.37 -7.26 9.52
C GLY A 218 -24.55 -6.12 8.53
N HIS A 219 -25.09 -6.31 7.32
CA HIS A 219 -25.48 -5.16 6.49
C HIS A 219 -26.72 -5.46 5.66
N ALA A 220 -27.82 -4.82 6.06
CA ALA A 220 -29.09 -4.84 5.36
C ALA A 220 -28.95 -4.20 3.97
N ALA A 221 -29.80 -4.69 3.06
CA ALA A 221 -30.09 -4.17 1.72
C ALA A 221 -29.82 -2.66 1.52
N GLY A 222 -28.76 -2.34 0.80
CA GLY A 222 -28.42 -1.01 0.31
C GLY A 222 -27.18 -1.12 -0.57
N GLY A 223 -27.26 -0.74 -1.85
CA GLY A 223 -26.22 -1.02 -2.84
C GLY A 223 -24.81 -0.60 -2.41
N SER A 224 -23.81 -1.39 -2.79
CA SER A 224 -22.39 -1.11 -2.51
C SER A 224 -22.04 0.36 -2.81
N MET A 225 -21.55 1.07 -1.80
CA MET A 225 -21.11 2.46 -1.90
C MET A 225 -19.60 2.50 -2.08
N PHE A 226 -19.12 3.25 -3.07
CA PHE A 226 -17.69 3.52 -3.25
C PHE A 226 -17.32 4.82 -2.53
N PHE A 227 -16.46 4.75 -1.52
CA PHE A 227 -15.97 5.89 -0.76
C PHE A 227 -14.59 6.34 -1.25
N LEU A 228 -14.47 7.63 -1.60
CA LEU A 228 -13.21 8.26 -1.98
C LEU A 228 -12.91 9.44 -1.04
N ASN A 229 -11.73 9.44 -0.44
CA ASN A 229 -11.26 10.53 0.40
C ASN A 229 -10.07 11.25 -0.24
N LEU A 230 -10.28 12.51 -0.62
CA LEU A 230 -9.30 13.42 -1.23
C LEU A 230 -8.96 14.59 -0.29
N ASN A 231 -9.16 14.45 1.02
CA ASN A 231 -8.88 15.52 1.98
C ASN A 231 -7.39 15.92 1.97
N GLU A 232 -7.07 17.13 2.43
CA GLU A 232 -5.69 17.60 2.65
C GLU A 232 -4.79 17.56 1.39
N ASN A 233 -5.38 17.68 0.20
CA ASN A 233 -4.64 17.83 -1.06
C ASN A 233 -4.46 19.32 -1.45
N LEU A 234 -4.00 19.60 -2.66
CA LEU A 234 -3.72 20.94 -3.20
C LEU A 234 -4.83 21.40 -4.16
N ILE A 235 -6.07 20.94 -3.96
CA ILE A 235 -7.19 21.15 -4.88
C ILE A 235 -7.83 22.53 -4.62
N GLY A 236 -7.80 23.40 -5.62
CA GLY A 236 -8.42 24.71 -5.62
C GLY A 236 -9.91 24.69 -5.98
N SER A 237 -10.48 25.88 -6.15
CA SER A 237 -11.91 26.05 -6.45
C SER A 237 -12.32 25.38 -7.76
N LYS A 238 -11.45 25.39 -8.78
CA LYS A 238 -11.73 24.75 -10.07
C LYS A 238 -11.85 23.23 -9.92
N GLY A 239 -10.94 22.60 -9.19
CA GLY A 239 -10.97 21.16 -8.95
C GLY A 239 -12.13 20.73 -8.06
N ILE A 240 -12.45 21.50 -7.00
CA ILE A 240 -13.63 21.23 -6.16
C ILE A 240 -14.92 21.35 -6.97
N HIS A 241 -15.03 22.36 -7.83
CA HIS A 241 -16.17 22.52 -8.73
C HIS A 241 -16.31 21.34 -9.70
N ALA A 242 -15.20 20.85 -10.27
CA ALA A 242 -15.21 19.69 -11.14
C ALA A 242 -15.66 18.43 -10.37
N LEU A 243 -15.10 18.19 -9.18
CA LEU A 243 -15.45 17.06 -8.33
C LEU A 243 -16.92 17.07 -7.94
N GLY A 244 -17.51 18.24 -7.65
CA GLY A 244 -18.92 18.35 -7.26
C GLY A 244 -19.94 18.10 -8.39
N LYS A 245 -19.48 18.02 -9.64
CA LYS A 245 -20.37 17.80 -10.79
C LYS A 245 -20.54 16.31 -11.09
N GLY A 246 -21.78 15.84 -11.11
CA GLY A 246 -22.13 14.54 -11.67
C GLY A 246 -21.60 13.34 -10.89
N ILE A 247 -21.34 13.47 -9.59
CA ILE A 247 -20.98 12.32 -8.75
C ILE A 247 -22.16 11.34 -8.73
N PRO A 248 -21.96 10.07 -9.10
CA PRO A 248 -23.03 9.07 -9.01
C PRO A 248 -23.51 8.88 -7.56
N SER A 249 -24.80 8.58 -7.36
CA SER A 249 -25.39 8.46 -6.01
C SER A 249 -24.81 7.35 -5.13
N TYR A 250 -24.12 6.37 -5.74
CA TYR A 250 -23.42 5.29 -5.06
C TYR A 250 -21.94 5.60 -4.80
N VAL A 251 -21.49 6.84 -5.06
CA VAL A 251 -20.14 7.31 -4.74
C VAL A 251 -20.22 8.33 -3.61
N SER A 252 -19.48 8.09 -2.53
CA SER A 252 -19.23 9.07 -1.46
C SER A 252 -17.88 9.74 -1.70
N LEU A 253 -17.83 11.06 -1.67
CA LEU A 253 -16.58 11.83 -1.83
C LEU A 253 -16.40 12.80 -0.68
N THR A 254 -15.21 12.82 -0.08
CA THR A 254 -14.78 13.89 0.83
C THR A 254 -13.57 14.62 0.26
N ALA A 255 -13.65 15.95 0.17
CA ALA A 255 -12.55 16.80 -0.33
C ALA A 255 -12.37 18.06 0.54
N CYS A 256 -12.20 17.90 1.84
CA CYS A 256 -12.05 18.96 2.82
C CYS A 256 -10.57 19.32 3.09
N LYS A 257 -10.34 20.46 3.76
CA LYS A 257 -9.01 20.92 4.20
C LYS A 257 -7.98 21.02 3.07
N GLN A 258 -8.38 21.50 1.90
CA GLN A 258 -7.47 21.67 0.78
C GLN A 258 -6.47 22.81 1.02
N HIS A 259 -5.29 22.70 0.41
CA HIS A 259 -4.20 23.66 0.46
C HIS A 259 -3.79 24.07 -0.98
N PRO A 260 -4.63 24.81 -1.72
CA PRO A 260 -4.37 25.13 -3.12
C PRO A 260 -3.06 25.89 -3.31
N LEU A 261 -2.35 25.63 -4.41
CA LEU A 261 -1.17 26.39 -4.77
C LEU A 261 -1.57 27.83 -5.12
N THR A 262 -1.41 28.76 -4.16
CA THR A 262 -1.62 30.18 -4.43
C THR A 262 -0.45 30.76 -5.24
N SER A 263 -0.75 31.67 -6.17
CA SER A 263 0.22 32.34 -7.06
C SER A 263 1.39 33.05 -6.36
N ARG A 264 1.29 33.31 -5.04
CA ARG A 264 2.35 33.94 -4.24
C ARG A 264 3.64 33.12 -4.12
N ASN A 265 3.62 31.81 -4.37
CA ASN A 265 4.83 30.97 -4.26
C ASN A 265 5.67 30.90 -5.55
N ARG A 266 5.27 31.55 -6.65
CA ARG A 266 6.10 31.61 -7.87
C ARG A 266 7.20 32.67 -7.83
N SER A 267 7.13 33.67 -6.94
CA SER A 267 8.12 34.76 -6.90
C SER A 267 9.40 34.43 -6.13
N LEU A 268 9.50 33.24 -5.51
CA LEU A 268 10.71 32.79 -4.80
C LEU A 268 11.50 31.72 -5.56
N ALA A 269 11.02 31.27 -6.73
CA ALA A 269 11.67 30.23 -7.53
C ALA A 269 12.38 30.78 -8.78
N SER A 270 12.42 32.10 -8.97
CA SER A 270 13.15 32.75 -10.08
C SER A 270 14.44 33.43 -9.65
N THR A 271 14.96 33.11 -8.47
CA THR A 271 16.26 33.62 -8.01
C THR A 271 16.92 32.56 -7.15
N LEU A 272 17.57 31.60 -7.81
CA LEU A 272 18.79 30.89 -7.41
C LEU A 272 19.24 30.01 -8.58
#